data_AF-A0A967SHB9-F1
#
_entry.id   AF-A0A967SHB9-F1
#
_cell.length_a   1.000
_cell.length_b   1.000
_cell.length_c   1.000
_cell.angle_alpha   90.00
_cell.angle_beta   90.00
_cell.angle_gamma   90.00
#
_symmetry.space_group_name_H-M   'P 1'
#
loop_
_entity.id
_entity.type
_entity.pdbx_description
1 polymer ?
#
loop_
_entity_poly.entity_id
_entity_poly.type
_entity_poly.pdbx_seq_one_letter_code
_entity_poly.pdbx_strand_id
1 'polypeptide(L)' 'TEVRLSKRAGEFVTLRELSAETGRDVARYFFLMRRADAQMVFDLDLALDHSEKNPVYKVQYAHARMCSIM' A
#
# COMPACT_ATOMS: atom_id res chain seq x y z
N THR A 1 1.54 10.28 -9.91
CA THR A 1 0.41 10.60 -10.81
C THR A 1 -0.83 9.99 -10.24
N GLU A 2 -1.92 10.75 -10.04
CA GLU A 2 -3.14 10.25 -9.37
C GLU A 2 -3.87 9.24 -10.27
N VAL A 3 -3.75 7.94 -9.95
CA VAL A 3 -4.44 6.88 -10.70
C VAL A 3 -5.81 6.66 -10.08
N ARG A 4 -6.85 7.12 -10.80
CA ARG A 4 -8.23 6.85 -10.41
C ARG A 4 -8.60 5.42 -10.81
N LEU A 5 -9.02 4.61 -9.83
CA LEU A 5 -9.73 3.35 -10.07
C LEU A 5 -11.13 3.65 -10.64
N SER A 6 -11.21 4.21 -11.86
CA SER A 6 -12.46 4.68 -12.45
C SER A 6 -12.78 3.97 -13.76
N LYS A 7 -14.03 3.52 -13.89
CA LYS A 7 -14.58 2.86 -15.09
C LYS A 7 -15.05 3.87 -16.15
N ARG A 8 -14.28 4.90 -16.50
CA ARG A 8 -14.55 5.71 -17.71
C ARG A 8 -13.23 6.19 -18.31
N ALA A 9 -13.01 5.84 -19.59
CA ALA A 9 -11.87 6.15 -20.45
C ALA A 9 -10.67 5.17 -20.49
N GLY A 10 -10.91 3.85 -20.38
CA GLY A 10 -10.04 2.83 -20.98
C GLY A 10 -8.79 2.41 -20.20
N GLU A 11 -8.25 3.24 -19.30
CA GLU A 11 -7.23 2.82 -18.34
C GLU A 11 -7.83 2.65 -16.95
N PHE A 12 -7.85 1.42 -16.46
CA PHE A 12 -8.16 1.09 -15.08
C PHE A 12 -7.07 0.16 -14.57
N VAL A 13 -6.53 0.45 -13.38
CA VAL A 13 -5.60 -0.46 -12.73
C VAL A 13 -6.37 -1.56 -12.03
N THR A 14 -6.04 -2.80 -12.32
CA THR A 14 -6.61 -3.95 -11.62
C THR A 14 -5.99 -4.10 -10.24
N LEU A 15 -6.72 -4.67 -9.28
CA LEU A 15 -6.15 -5.02 -7.97
C LEU A 15 -4.95 -5.96 -8.09
N ARG A 16 -4.89 -6.77 -9.15
CA ARG A 16 -3.76 -7.66 -9.42
C ARG A 16 -2.51 -6.85 -9.79
N GLU A 17 -2.64 -5.87 -10.69
CA GLU A 17 -1.54 -4.98 -11.08
C GLU A 17 -1.09 -4.14 -9.88
N LEU A 18 -2.04 -3.51 -9.16
CA LEU A 18 -1.73 -2.73 -7.96
C LEU A 18 -0.97 -3.57 -6.92
N SER A 19 -1.46 -4.78 -6.63
CA SER A 19 -0.81 -5.68 -5.67
C SER A 19 0.56 -6.19 -6.15
N ALA A 20 0.78 -6.28 -7.47
CA ALA A 20 2.07 -6.67 -8.02
C ALA A 20 3.07 -5.51 -7.92
N GLU A 21 2.62 -4.28 -8.13
CA GLU A 21 3.43 -3.06 -8.07
C GLU A 21 3.82 -2.70 -6.62
N THR A 22 2.87 -2.68 -5.69
CA THR A 22 3.14 -2.32 -4.28
C THR A 22 3.67 -3.47 -3.44
N GLY A 23 3.49 -4.71 -3.89
CA GLY A 23 3.66 -5.90 -3.07
C GLY A 23 2.41 -6.24 -2.25
N ARG A 24 2.25 -7.54 -1.97
CA ARG A 24 1.03 -8.11 -1.37
C ARG A 24 0.76 -7.62 0.05
N ASP A 25 1.80 -7.52 0.87
CA ASP A 25 1.65 -7.14 2.28
C ASP A 25 1.33 -5.66 2.44
N VAL A 26 1.97 -4.82 1.60
CA VAL A 26 1.65 -3.39 1.52
C VAL A 26 0.22 -3.18 1.10
N ALA A 27 -0.21 -3.80 -0.01
CA ALA A 27 -1.58 -3.70 -0.49
C ALA A 27 -2.59 -4.09 0.61
N ARG A 28 -2.41 -5.27 1.22
CA ARG A 28 -3.30 -5.74 2.30
C ARG A 28 -3.35 -4.78 3.47
N TYR A 29 -2.20 -4.27 3.93
CA TYR A 29 -2.16 -3.36 5.05
C TYR A 29 -3.02 -2.12 4.80
N PHE A 30 -2.86 -1.49 3.63
CA PHE A 30 -3.61 -0.28 3.27
C PHE A 30 -5.12 -0.53 3.13
N PHE A 31 -5.52 -1.65 2.53
CA PHE A 31 -6.95 -2.02 2.44
C PHE A 31 -7.56 -2.35 3.82
N LEU A 32 -6.80 -2.98 4.72
CA LEU A 32 -7.27 -3.38 6.05
C LEU A 32 -7.21 -2.25 7.09
N MET A 33 -6.44 -1.20 6.84
CA MET A 33 -6.35 -0.03 7.72
C MET A 33 -7.65 0.79 7.75
N ARG A 34 -8.53 0.61 6.76
CA ARG A 34 -9.82 1.28 6.63
C ARG A 34 -10.94 0.28 6.82
N ARG A 35 -12.10 0.74 7.29
CA ARG A 35 -13.31 -0.09 7.34
C ARG A 35 -13.73 -0.47 5.93
N ALA A 36 -14.26 -1.69 5.75
CA ALA A 36 -14.64 -2.21 4.44
C ALA A 36 -15.77 -1.41 3.75
N ASP A 37 -16.56 -0.65 4.51
CA ASP A 37 -17.65 0.20 4.03
C ASP A 37 -17.21 1.64 3.74
N ALA A 38 -15.98 2.02 4.07
CA ALA A 38 -15.48 3.37 3.88
C ALA A 38 -15.02 3.61 2.44
N GLN A 39 -15.30 4.80 1.89
CA GLN A 39 -14.62 5.23 0.68
C GLN A 39 -13.12 5.35 0.95
N MET A 40 -12.32 4.80 0.04
CA MET A 40 -10.88 4.78 0.14
C MET A 40 -10.25 5.33 -1.14
N VAL A 41 -9.35 6.29 -0.97
CA VAL A 41 -8.39 6.70 -1.98
C VAL A 41 -7.10 5.95 -1.66
N PHE A 42 -6.64 5.12 -2.59
CA PHE A 42 -5.38 4.40 -2.43
C PHE A 42 -4.23 5.30 -2.85
N ASP A 43 -3.36 5.66 -1.90
CA ASP A 43 -2.19 6.48 -2.15
C ASP A 43 -1.02 5.58 -2.60
N LEU A 44 -0.80 5.53 -3.91
CA LEU A 44 0.25 4.70 -4.52
C LEU A 44 1.66 5.20 -4.18
N ASP A 45 1.84 6.52 -4.12
CA ASP A 45 3.13 7.13 -3.82
C ASP A 45 3.54 6.77 -2.37
N LEU A 46 2.59 6.83 -1.43
CA LEU A 46 2.83 6.40 -0.05
C LEU A 46 3.05 4.89 0.08
N ALA A 47 2.34 4.08 -0.71
CA ALA A 47 2.51 2.62 -0.70
C ALA A 47 3.90 2.18 -1.20
N LEU A 48 4.48 2.92 -2.16
CA LEU A 48 5.82 2.67 -2.71
C LEU A 48 6.94 3.38 -1.94
N ASP A 49 6.62 4.22 -0.96
CA ASP A 49 7.61 4.95 -0.18
C ASP A 49 8.42 3.99 0.72
N HIS A 50 9.75 4.08 0.63
CA HIS A 50 10.71 3.30 1.42
C HIS A 50 11.28 4.12 2.59
N SER A 51 10.43 4.89 3.26
CA SER A 51 10.77 5.65 4.45
C SER A 51 9.77 5.40 5.57
N GLU A 52 10.02 6.01 6.73
CA GLU A 52 9.15 5.97 7.90
C GLU A 52 7.72 6.50 7.66
N LYS A 53 7.48 7.17 6.52
CA LYS A 53 6.14 7.62 6.11
C LYS A 53 5.25 6.43 5.77
N ASN A 54 5.80 5.38 5.15
CA ASN A 54 5.07 4.16 4.87
C ASN A 54 4.94 3.33 6.15
N PRO A 55 3.72 3.10 6.67
CA PRO A 55 3.52 2.37 7.92
C PRO A 55 4.01 0.92 7.85
N VAL A 56 4.03 0.32 6.65
CA VAL A 56 4.50 -1.05 6.45
C VAL A 56 6.02 -1.10 6.51
N TYR A 57 6.70 -0.19 5.82
CA TYR A 57 8.16 -0.05 5.90
C TYR A 57 8.61 0.15 7.34
N LYS A 58 7.94 1.05 8.07
CA LYS A 58 8.23 1.33 9.47
C LYS A 58 8.13 0.09 10.37
N VAL A 59 7.06 -0.70 10.24
CA VAL A 59 6.88 -1.93 11.02
C VAL A 59 7.96 -2.96 10.68
N GLN A 60 8.26 -3.14 9.39
CA GLN A 60 9.29 -4.09 8.93
C GLN A 60 10.68 -3.69 9.43
N TYR A 61 11.01 -2.40 9.37
CA TYR A 61 12.28 -1.87 9.86
C TYR A 61 12.41 -2.05 11.39
N ALA A 62 11.36 -1.73 12.14
CA ALA A 62 11.33 -1.95 13.59
C ALA A 62 11.52 -3.43 13.94
N HIS A 63 10.85 -4.33 13.22
CA HIS A 63 11.02 -5.78 13.38
C HIS A 63 12.46 -6.22 13.11
N ALA A 64 13.03 -5.83 11.97
CA ALA A 64 14.41 -6.20 11.62
C ALA A 64 15.43 -5.70 12.67
N ARG A 65 15.23 -4.49 13.18
CA ARG A 65 16.07 -3.92 14.26
C ARG A 65 15.95 -4.68 15.56
N MET A 66 14.75 -5.11 15.95
CA MET A 66 14.56 -5.92 17.17
C MET A 66 15.19 -7.31 17.02
N CYS A 67 15.06 -7.93 15.84
CA CYS A 67 15.69 -9.22 15.58
C CYS A 67 17.22 -9.14 15.50
N SER A 68 17.81 -7.98 15.17
CA SER A 68 19.27 -7.85 15.10
C SER A 68 19.96 -7.62 16.45
N ILE A 69 19.19 -7.36 17.52
CA ILE A 69 19.70 -7.14 18.89
C ILE A 69 19.37 -8.31 19.83
N MET A 70 18.55 -9.27 19.39
CA MET A 70 18.26 -10.53 20.08
C MET A 70 19.23 -11.61 19.60
#